data_AF-A0A836TDU7-F1
#
_entry.id   AF-A0A836TDU7-F1
#
_cell.length_a   1.000
_cell.length_b   1.000
_cell.length_c   1.000
_cell.angle_alpha   90.00
_cell.angle_beta   90.00
_cell.angle_gamma   90.00
#
_symmetry.space_group_name_H-M   'P 1'
#
loop_
_entity.id
_entity.type
_entity.pdbx_description
1 polymer ?
#
loop_
_entity_poly.entity_id
_entity_poly.type
_entity_poly.pdbx_seq_one_letter_code
_entity_poly.pdbx_strand_id
1 'polypeptide(L)' 'FTDQDVVDFESAKSSNTKFFQSYFNGLLEEGVYIAPSQFEAGFMSAVHTNEEIEQTIDANYKALQKTFS' A
#
# COMPACT_ATOMS: atom_id res chain seq x y z
N PHE A 1 -0.06 1.74 8.40
CA PHE A 1 -0.67 2.99 8.90
C PHE A 1 -0.78 2.92 10.42
N THR A 2 0.24 3.38 11.13
CA THR A 2 0.25 3.50 12.59
C THR A 2 1.03 4.78 12.94
N ASP A 3 0.72 5.39 14.06
CA ASP A 3 1.42 6.54 14.63
C ASP A 3 2.54 6.13 15.59
N GLN A 4 2.82 4.83 15.70
CA GLN A 4 3.86 4.25 16.54
C GLN A 4 5.00 3.67 15.70
N ASP A 5 6.20 3.62 16.28
CA ASP A 5 7.34 2.93 15.68
C ASP A 5 7.08 1.42 15.62
N VAL A 6 7.37 0.81 14.45
CA VAL A 6 7.22 -0.63 14.22
C VAL A 6 8.59 -1.29 14.25
N VAL A 7 8.87 -2.05 15.32
CA VAL A 7 10.18 -2.70 15.56
C VAL A 7 10.07 -4.22 15.74
N ASP A 8 8.85 -4.74 15.89
CA ASP A 8 8.54 -6.14 16.09
C ASP A 8 7.11 -6.46 15.62
N PHE A 9 6.69 -7.71 15.80
CA PHE A 9 5.36 -8.15 15.39
C PHE A 9 4.23 -7.52 16.24
N GLU A 10 4.47 -7.29 17.53
CA GLU A 10 3.44 -6.72 18.40
C GLU A 10 3.18 -5.24 18.06
N SER A 11 4.22 -4.46 17.82
CA SER A 11 4.10 -3.10 17.32
C SER A 11 3.48 -3.05 15.91
N ALA A 12 3.74 -4.03 15.04
CA ALA A 12 3.10 -4.10 13.72
C ALA A 12 1.55 -4.21 13.81
N LYS A 13 1.03 -4.92 14.82
CA LYS A 13 -0.42 -5.07 15.06
C LYS A 13 -1.14 -3.75 15.38
N SER A 14 -0.41 -2.69 15.74
CA SER A 14 -0.98 -1.35 15.92
C SER A 14 -1.49 -0.73 14.60
N SER A 15 -1.12 -1.32 13.45
CA SER A 15 -1.55 -0.85 12.13
C SER A 15 -3.07 -0.80 11.98
N ASN A 16 -3.58 0.33 11.49
CA ASN A 16 -4.97 0.51 11.12
C ASN A 16 -5.34 -0.35 9.90
N THR A 17 -5.95 -1.50 10.18
CA THR A 17 -6.31 -2.52 9.19
C THR A 17 -7.39 -2.03 8.23
N LYS A 18 -8.36 -1.23 8.71
CA LYS A 18 -9.43 -0.66 7.90
C LYS A 18 -8.90 0.37 6.91
N PHE A 19 -7.98 1.22 7.37
CA PHE A 19 -7.33 2.19 6.50
C PHE A 19 -6.53 1.48 5.40
N PHE A 20 -5.76 0.45 5.77
CA PHE A 20 -5.04 -0.37 4.78
C PHE A 20 -5.99 -1.01 3.77
N GLN A 21 -7.13 -1.55 4.22
CA GLN A 21 -8.12 -2.15 3.32
C GLN A 21 -8.67 -1.14 2.30
N SER A 22 -9.02 0.08 2.75
CA SER A 22 -9.48 1.14 1.85
C SER A 22 -8.39 1.56 0.85
N TYR A 23 -7.15 1.71 1.32
CA TYR A 23 -6.00 2.03 0.48
C TYR A 23 -5.72 0.94 -0.56
N PHE A 24 -5.73 -0.33 -0.14
CA PHE A 24 -5.55 -1.49 -1.01
C PHE A 24 -6.62 -1.52 -2.11
N ASN A 25 -7.90 -1.35 -1.75
CA ASN A 25 -8.98 -1.29 -2.73
C ASN A 25 -8.81 -0.08 -3.68
N GLY A 26 -8.35 1.06 -3.18
CA GLY A 26 -8.04 2.23 -4.03
C GLY A 26 -6.94 1.95 -5.05
N LEU A 27 -5.87 1.27 -4.66
CA LEU A 27 -4.83 0.84 -5.60
C LEU A 27 -5.35 -0.16 -6.63
N LEU A 28 -6.18 -1.12 -6.21
CA LEU A 28 -6.79 -2.09 -7.13
C LEU A 28 -7.66 -1.41 -8.18
N GLU A 29 -8.43 -0.40 -7.81
CA GLU A 29 -9.25 0.39 -8.74
C GLU A 29 -8.39 1.14 -9.77
N GLU A 30 -7.19 1.59 -9.40
CA GLU A 30 -6.20 2.21 -10.30
C GLU A 30 -5.34 1.18 -11.05
N GLY A 31 -5.61 -0.12 -10.89
CA GLY A 31 -4.93 -1.20 -11.62
C GLY A 31 -3.62 -1.69 -10.99
N VAL A 32 -3.31 -1.28 -9.75
CA VAL A 32 -2.09 -1.70 -9.03
C VAL A 32 -2.42 -2.77 -8.00
N TYR A 33 -1.81 -3.95 -8.13
CA TYR A 33 -1.94 -5.04 -7.17
C TYR A 33 -0.72 -5.10 -6.24
N ILE A 34 -0.93 -4.77 -4.96
CA ILE A 34 0.07 -4.99 -3.91
C ILE A 34 -0.30 -6.21 -3.05
N ALA A 35 0.60 -6.62 -2.16
CA ALA A 35 0.30 -7.68 -1.21
C ALA A 35 -0.99 -7.35 -0.41
N PRO A 36 -1.96 -8.29 -0.30
CA PRO A 36 -3.29 -8.01 0.25
C PRO A 36 -3.32 -7.93 1.79
N SER A 37 -2.19 -7.66 2.43
CA SER A 37 -2.04 -7.59 3.87
C SER A 37 -0.96 -6.59 4.25
N GLN A 38 -1.21 -5.76 5.26
CA GLN A 38 -0.21 -4.86 5.83
C GLN A 38 0.91 -5.59 6.58
N PHE A 39 0.78 -6.89 6.77
CA PHE A 39 1.77 -7.75 7.42
C PHE A 39 2.62 -8.54 6.40
N GLU A 40 2.41 -8.30 5.10
CA GLU A 40 3.17 -8.92 4.02
C GLU A 40 4.12 -7.92 3.37
N ALA A 41 5.23 -8.43 2.84
CA ALA A 41 6.14 -7.65 2.02
C ALA A 41 5.67 -7.62 0.55
N GLY A 42 5.83 -6.48 -0.10
CA GLY A 42 5.78 -6.40 -1.55
C GLY A 42 7.07 -6.91 -2.18
N PHE A 43 6.98 -7.41 -3.41
CA PHE A 43 8.13 -7.87 -4.19
C PHE A 43 8.21 -7.11 -5.51
N MET A 44 9.43 -6.82 -5.95
CA MET A 44 9.71 -6.26 -7.27
C MET A 44 10.38 -7.32 -8.15
N SER A 45 10.20 -7.18 -9.46
CA SER A 45 10.88 -8.02 -10.44
C SER A 45 11.71 -7.17 -11.40
N ALA A 46 12.74 -7.77 -12.01
CA ALA A 46 13.60 -7.08 -12.97
C ALA A 46 12.91 -6.73 -14.30
N VAL A 47 11.68 -7.19 -14.53
CA VAL A 47 10.91 -6.85 -15.74
C VAL A 47 10.12 -5.55 -15.60
N HIS A 48 9.98 -5.00 -14.38
CA HIS A 48 9.37 -3.69 -14.20
C HIS A 48 10.25 -2.62 -14.84
N THR A 49 9.59 -1.73 -15.56
CA THR A 49 10.14 -0.58 -16.26
C THR A 49 9.83 0.69 -15.49
N ASN A 50 10.51 1.80 -15.85
CA ASN A 50 10.22 3.10 -15.26
C ASN A 50 8.76 3.52 -15.49
N GLU A 51 8.14 3.11 -16.60
CA GLU A 51 6.74 3.45 -16.89
C GLU A 51 5.79 2.84 -15.85
N GLU A 52 5.97 1.57 -15.50
CA GLU A 52 5.14 0.91 -14.46
C GLU A 52 5.40 1.51 -13.07
N ILE A 53 6.62 1.99 -12.80
CA ILE A 53 6.93 2.70 -11.56
C ILE A 53 6.19 4.03 -11.48
N GLU A 54 6.23 4.85 -12.53
CA GLU A 54 5.52 6.14 -12.56
C GLU A 54 4.00 5.93 -12.44
N GLN A 55 3.43 4.97 -13.17
CA GLN A 55 2.02 4.59 -13.05
C GLN A 55 1.66 4.18 -11.61
N THR A 56 2.54 3.43 -10.95
CA THR A 56 2.35 3.01 -9.55
C THR A 56 2.39 4.19 -8.58
N ILE A 57 3.26 5.18 -8.81
CA ILE A 57 3.34 6.41 -7.99
C ILE A 57 2.05 7.22 -8.13
N ASP A 58 1.56 7.40 -9.36
CA ASP A 58 0.32 8.12 -9.64
C ASP A 58 -0.90 7.44 -9.00
N ALA A 59 -1.00 6.11 -9.15
CA ALA A 59 -2.04 5.30 -8.52
C ALA A 59 -2.00 5.40 -6.99
N ASN A 60 -0.81 5.34 -6.39
CA ASN A 60 -0.63 5.50 -4.95
C ASN A 60 -1.13 6.87 -4.45
N TYR A 61 -0.81 7.95 -5.16
CA TYR A 61 -1.27 9.28 -4.79
C TYR A 61 -2.81 9.37 -4.79
N LYS A 62 -3.47 8.89 -5.85
CA LYS A 62 -4.94 8.87 -5.95
C LYS A 62 -5.58 7.98 -4.87
N ALA A 63 -5.01 6.80 -4.63
CA ALA A 63 -5.51 5.87 -3.62
C ALA A 63 -5.42 6.47 -2.21
N LEU A 64 -4.33 7.16 -1.88
CA LEU A 64 -4.20 7.88 -0.61
C LEU A 64 -5.23 9.01 -0.51
N GLN A 65 -5.38 9.85 -1.53
CA GLN A 65 -6.39 10.93 -1.54
C GLN A 65 -7.80 10.39 -1.27
N LYS A 66 -8.19 9.31 -1.94
CA LYS A 66 -9.49 8.65 -1.74
C LYS A 66 -9.65 8.05 -0.34
N THR A 67 -8.55 7.59 0.27
CA THR A 67 -8.61 6.97 1.60
C THR A 67 -8.72 8.01 2.71
N PHE A 68 -8.20 9.23 2.50
CA PHE A 68 -8.27 10.33 3.46
C PHE A 68 -9.52 11.22 3.33
N SER A 69 -10.29 11.09 2.24
CA SER A 69 -11.57 11.78 2.02
C SER A 69 -12.73 11.07 2.71
#